data_AF-A0A7S6S0W9-F1
#
_entry.id   AF-A0A7S6S0W9-F1
#
_cell.length_a   1.000
_cell.length_b   1.000
_cell.length_c   1.000
_cell.angle_alpha   90.00
_cell.angle_beta   90.00
_cell.angle_gamma   90.00
#
_symmetry.space_group_name_H-M   'P 1'
#
loop_
_entity.id
_entity.type
_entity.pdbx_description
1 polymer ?
#
loop_
_entity_poly.entity_id
_entity_poly.type
_entity_poly.pdbx_seq_one_letter_code
_entity_poly.pdbx_strand_id
1 'polypeptide(L)'
;MKPPQRHESAEMSRYWAYLSQQMPELELLPDDAARREMFAFLRKRTSLMGWRFGLYWLGFFLVAMGSTYLGMPALTGLVGWVGLPHWTALLIVVPALIVAFYIGFALLWHRPMVRAMRLELQRRGIQVCVNCGYDCRAQEHRRCPECGRELPTATA
;
A
#
# COMPACT_ATOMS: atom_id res chain seq x y z
N MET A 1 -23.61 -31.36 -6.88
CA MET A 1 -23.27 -30.01 -6.39
C MET A 1 -22.93 -29.13 -7.58
N LYS A 2 -23.58 -27.99 -7.71
CA LYS A 2 -23.58 -27.14 -8.92
C LYS A 2 -22.42 -26.15 -8.82
N PRO A 3 -21.48 -26.06 -9.78
CA PRO A 3 -20.41 -25.06 -9.70
C PRO A 3 -20.98 -23.68 -10.08
N PRO A 4 -21.06 -22.70 -9.18
CA PRO A 4 -21.36 -21.33 -9.57
C PRO A 4 -20.03 -20.67 -9.99
N GLN A 5 -19.53 -20.93 -11.21
CA GLN A 5 -18.14 -20.56 -11.57
C GLN A 5 -17.96 -19.54 -12.71
N ARG A 6 -19.00 -19.19 -13.49
CA ARG A 6 -18.79 -18.36 -14.70
C ARG A 6 -18.92 -16.84 -14.52
N HIS A 7 -19.71 -16.35 -13.57
CA HIS A 7 -19.83 -14.90 -13.34
C HIS A 7 -18.76 -14.39 -12.36
N GLU A 8 -18.34 -15.22 -11.41
CA GLU A 8 -17.26 -14.91 -10.48
C GLU A 8 -15.92 -14.72 -11.20
N SER A 9 -15.69 -15.38 -12.33
CA SER A 9 -14.43 -15.28 -13.08
C SER A 9 -14.24 -13.91 -13.75
N ALA A 10 -15.31 -13.26 -14.23
CA ALA A 10 -15.21 -11.99 -14.93
C ALA A 10 -14.91 -10.81 -13.98
N GLU A 11 -15.57 -10.76 -12.83
CA GLU A 11 -15.30 -9.74 -11.80
C GLU A 11 -13.92 -9.96 -11.17
N MET A 12 -13.56 -11.22 -10.89
CA MET A 12 -12.24 -11.57 -10.37
C MET A 12 -11.13 -11.20 -11.35
N SER A 13 -11.34 -11.33 -12.66
CA SER A 13 -10.38 -10.92 -13.68
C SER A 13 -10.14 -9.41 -13.69
N ARG A 14 -11.19 -8.59 -13.55
CA ARG A 14 -11.06 -7.12 -13.44
C ARG A 14 -10.35 -6.71 -12.15
N TYR A 15 -10.73 -7.35 -11.04
CA TYR A 15 -10.08 -7.14 -9.74
C TYR A 15 -8.59 -7.50 -9.82
N TRP A 16 -8.25 -8.59 -10.51
CA TRP A 16 -6.87 -8.99 -10.78
C TRP A 16 -6.09 -7.98 -11.59
N ALA A 17 -6.64 -7.48 -12.70
CA ALA A 17 -5.97 -6.48 -13.53
C ALA A 17 -5.67 -5.20 -12.75
N TYR A 18 -6.57 -4.80 -11.85
CA TYR A 18 -6.35 -3.66 -10.96
C TYR A 18 -5.23 -3.94 -9.93
N LEU A 19 -5.20 -5.14 -9.35
CA LEU A 19 -4.20 -5.49 -8.34
C LEU A 19 -2.82 -5.75 -8.91
N SER A 20 -2.72 -6.34 -10.11
CA SER A 20 -1.42 -6.53 -10.76
C SER A 20 -0.79 -5.18 -11.12
N GLN A 21 -1.59 -4.17 -11.46
CA GLN A 21 -1.11 -2.80 -11.63
C GLN A 21 -0.54 -2.19 -10.33
N GLN A 22 -1.14 -2.52 -9.18
CA GLN A 22 -0.68 -2.02 -7.87
C GLN A 22 0.47 -2.87 -7.28
N MET A 23 0.52 -4.15 -7.61
CA MET A 23 1.42 -5.17 -7.06
C MET A 23 1.90 -6.10 -8.18
N PRO A 24 2.87 -5.67 -9.00
CA PRO A 24 3.34 -6.44 -10.15
C PRO A 24 3.95 -7.80 -9.75
N GLU A 25 4.38 -7.97 -8.50
CA GLU A 25 4.97 -9.22 -8.01
C GLU A 25 3.97 -10.38 -7.97
N LEU A 26 2.66 -10.11 -8.07
CA LEU A 26 1.64 -11.16 -8.16
C LEU A 26 1.71 -11.92 -9.50
N GLU A 27 2.30 -11.31 -10.53
CA GLU A 27 2.53 -11.95 -11.82
C GLU A 27 3.60 -13.05 -11.75
N LEU A 28 4.45 -13.03 -10.71
CA LEU A 28 5.49 -14.04 -10.47
C LEU A 28 4.92 -15.39 -10.00
N LEU A 29 3.66 -15.41 -9.56
CA LEU A 29 2.99 -16.64 -9.13
C LEU A 29 2.65 -17.50 -10.36
N PRO A 30 2.99 -18.80 -10.33
CA PRO A 30 2.95 -19.66 -11.52
C PRO A 30 1.52 -19.97 -11.98
N ASP A 31 0.56 -20.05 -11.06
CA ASP A 31 -0.80 -20.46 -11.34
C ASP A 31 -1.85 -19.61 -10.61
N ASP A 32 -3.09 -19.69 -11.09
CA ASP A 32 -4.22 -18.96 -10.50
C ASP A 32 -4.59 -19.48 -9.10
N ALA A 33 -4.21 -20.71 -8.76
CA ALA A 33 -4.41 -21.26 -7.44
C ALA A 33 -3.51 -20.58 -6.41
N ALA A 34 -2.19 -20.47 -6.65
CA ALA A 34 -1.28 -19.78 -5.74
C ALA A 34 -1.62 -18.29 -5.61
N ARG A 35 -2.11 -17.67 -6.70
CA ARG A 35 -2.67 -16.32 -6.72
C ARG A 35 -3.86 -16.16 -5.77
N ARG A 36 -4.85 -17.07 -5.82
CA ARG A 36 -5.99 -17.06 -4.89
C ARG A 36 -5.57 -17.29 -3.44
N GLU A 37 -4.63 -18.19 -3.20
CA GLU A 37 -4.07 -18.42 -1.86
C GLU A 37 -3.35 -17.18 -1.32
N MET A 38 -2.56 -16.51 -2.15
CA MET A 38 -1.89 -15.26 -1.78
C MET A 38 -2.92 -14.20 -1.39
N PHE A 39 -4.03 -14.09 -2.12
CA PHE A 39 -5.11 -13.21 -1.70
C PHE A 39 -5.79 -13.63 -0.39
N ALA A 40 -6.02 -14.91 -0.17
CA ALA A 40 -6.57 -15.38 1.10
C ALA A 40 -5.63 -15.02 2.26
N PHE A 41 -4.31 -15.15 2.06
CA PHE A 41 -3.29 -14.72 3.00
C PHE A 41 -3.32 -13.20 3.23
N LEU A 42 -3.32 -12.41 2.17
CA LEU A 42 -3.39 -10.95 2.25
C LEU A 42 -4.67 -10.49 2.94
N ARG A 43 -5.82 -11.09 2.62
CA ARG A 43 -7.13 -10.80 3.23
C ARG A 43 -7.14 -11.11 4.72
N LYS A 44 -6.59 -12.26 5.13
CA LYS A 44 -6.47 -12.62 6.56
C LYS A 44 -5.54 -11.65 7.29
N ARG A 45 -4.49 -11.18 6.61
CA ARG A 45 -3.57 -10.20 7.18
C ARG A 45 -4.20 -8.81 7.26
N THR A 46 -4.92 -8.37 6.26
CA THR A 46 -5.62 -7.08 6.27
C THR A 46 -6.74 -7.05 7.30
N SER A 47 -7.45 -8.16 7.54
CA SER A 47 -8.47 -8.22 8.60
C SER A 47 -7.87 -8.06 10.00
N LEU A 48 -6.72 -8.67 10.27
CA LEU A 48 -5.95 -8.44 11.51
C LEU A 48 -5.47 -6.98 11.64
N MET A 49 -5.20 -6.35 10.50
CA MET A 49 -4.73 -4.98 10.44
C MET A 49 -5.87 -3.96 10.52
N GLY A 50 -7.13 -4.39 10.41
CA GLY A 50 -8.32 -3.54 10.42
C GLY A 50 -8.47 -2.69 11.69
N TRP A 51 -8.19 -3.25 12.87
CA TRP A 51 -8.23 -2.46 14.12
C TRP A 51 -7.14 -1.38 14.17
N ARG A 52 -5.91 -1.72 13.78
CA ARG A 52 -4.79 -0.77 13.74
C ARG A 52 -5.03 0.33 12.72
N PHE A 53 -5.63 -0.03 11.59
CA PHE A 53 -6.05 0.91 10.57
C PHE A 53 -7.15 1.84 11.09
N GLY A 54 -8.16 1.30 11.78
CA GLY A 54 -9.19 2.10 12.43
C GLY A 54 -8.61 3.10 13.44
N LEU A 55 -7.68 2.66 14.29
CA LEU A 55 -6.98 3.54 15.23
C LEU A 55 -6.14 4.62 14.51
N TYR A 56 -5.44 4.25 13.45
CA TYR A 56 -4.70 5.21 12.64
C TYR A 56 -5.63 6.26 12.02
N TRP A 57 -6.74 5.83 11.42
CA TRP A 57 -7.74 6.73 10.86
C TRP A 57 -8.33 7.67 11.91
N LEU A 58 -8.71 7.12 13.05
CA LEU A 58 -9.21 7.92 14.16
C LEU A 58 -8.16 8.96 14.59
N GLY A 59 -6.91 8.55 14.77
CA GLY A 59 -5.81 9.46 15.09
C GLY A 59 -5.57 10.54 14.02
N PHE A 60 -5.57 10.15 12.74
CA PHE A 60 -5.42 11.07 11.61
C PHE A 60 -6.56 12.09 11.58
N PHE A 61 -7.82 11.66 11.74
CA PHE A 61 -8.97 12.55 11.80
C PHE A 61 -8.90 13.50 12.99
N LEU A 62 -8.52 13.02 14.18
CA LEU A 62 -8.38 13.88 15.36
C LEU A 62 -7.28 14.93 15.17
N VAL A 63 -6.13 14.55 14.60
CA VAL A 63 -5.03 15.48 14.31
C VAL A 63 -5.41 16.45 13.20
N ALA A 64 -6.03 16.00 12.11
CA ALA A 64 -6.50 16.85 11.02
C ALA A 64 -7.57 17.84 11.50
N MET A 65 -8.53 17.37 12.30
CA MET A 65 -9.58 18.21 12.88
C MET A 65 -8.99 19.22 13.87
N GLY A 66 -8.12 18.79 14.78
CA GLY A 66 -7.47 19.66 15.76
C GLY A 66 -6.57 20.71 15.09
N SER A 67 -5.74 20.32 14.12
CA SER A 67 -4.88 21.23 13.37
C SER A 67 -5.67 22.21 12.51
N THR A 68 -6.79 21.78 11.91
CA THR A 68 -7.67 22.69 11.17
C THR A 68 -8.36 23.65 12.14
N TYR A 69 -8.91 23.17 13.24
CA TYR A 69 -9.63 24.04 14.20
C TYR A 69 -8.72 25.07 14.86
N LEU A 70 -7.51 24.67 15.26
CA LEU A 70 -6.53 25.55 15.93
C LEU A 70 -5.72 26.40 14.93
N GLY A 71 -5.38 25.85 13.77
CA GLY A 71 -4.53 26.50 12.78
C GLY A 71 -5.27 27.42 11.82
N MET A 72 -6.56 27.17 11.56
CA MET A 72 -7.32 27.97 10.58
C MET A 72 -7.40 29.46 10.94
N PRO A 73 -7.64 29.89 12.20
CA PRO A 73 -7.65 31.32 12.54
C PRO A 73 -6.32 32.03 12.27
N ALA A 74 -5.20 31.37 12.57
CA ALA A 74 -3.87 31.91 12.31
C ALA A 74 -3.60 32.00 10.80
N LEU A 75 -3.98 30.96 10.05
CA LEU A 75 -3.81 30.92 8.61
C LEU A 75 -4.69 31.94 7.89
N THR A 76 -5.96 32.11 8.29
CA THR A 76 -6.86 33.11 7.70
C THR A 76 -6.41 34.52 8.03
N GLY A 77 -5.86 34.76 9.23
CA GLY A 77 -5.23 36.02 9.61
C GLY A 77 -4.00 36.33 8.75
N LEU A 78 -3.12 35.35 8.53
CA LEU A 78 -1.95 35.49 7.65
C LEU A 78 -2.36 35.79 6.20
N VAL A 79 -3.31 35.02 5.67
CA VAL A 79 -3.85 35.20 4.31
C VAL A 79 -4.48 36.59 4.15
N GLY A 80 -5.27 37.03 5.13
CA GLY A 80 -5.89 38.36 5.14
C GLY A 80 -4.84 39.48 5.24
N TRP A 81 -3.77 39.28 6.01
CA TRP A 81 -2.66 40.23 6.11
C TRP A 81 -1.95 40.45 4.76
N VAL A 82 -1.87 39.41 3.93
CA VAL A 82 -1.32 39.48 2.55
C VAL A 82 -2.35 40.02 1.54
N GLY A 83 -3.57 40.37 1.98
CA GLY A 83 -4.63 40.88 1.11
C GLY A 83 -5.30 39.80 0.25
N LEU A 84 -5.09 38.52 0.55
CA LEU A 84 -5.70 37.43 -0.16
C LEU A 84 -7.08 37.07 0.42
N PRO A 85 -8.03 36.59 -0.39
CA PRO A 85 -9.31 36.10 0.10
C PRO A 85 -9.16 34.90 1.04
N HIS A 86 -9.98 34.81 2.09
CA HIS A 86 -9.89 33.74 3.10
C HIS A 86 -10.09 32.32 2.53
N TRP A 87 -10.79 32.16 1.41
CA TRP A 87 -10.95 30.85 0.77
C TRP A 87 -9.63 30.27 0.24
N THR A 88 -8.59 31.10 0.04
CA THR A 88 -7.27 30.61 -0.37
C THR A 88 -6.60 29.75 0.70
N ALA A 89 -6.94 29.94 2.00
CA ALA A 89 -6.51 29.05 3.07
C ALA A 89 -6.97 27.60 2.85
N LEU A 90 -8.19 27.40 2.31
CA LEU A 90 -8.71 26.05 2.00
C LEU A 90 -7.91 25.38 0.89
N LEU A 91 -7.45 26.14 -0.11
CA LEU A 91 -6.61 25.62 -1.19
C LEU A 91 -5.24 25.16 -0.71
N ILE A 92 -4.78 25.58 0.46
CA ILE A 92 -3.52 25.14 1.05
C ILE A 92 -3.76 23.94 1.95
N VAL A 93 -4.76 24.03 2.84
CA VAL A 93 -5.03 23.00 3.86
C VAL A 93 -5.50 21.70 3.21
N VAL A 94 -6.42 21.74 2.24
CA VAL A 94 -7.01 20.52 1.66
C VAL A 94 -5.94 19.66 0.95
N PRO A 95 -5.11 20.19 0.03
CA PRO A 95 -4.04 19.40 -0.59
C PRO A 95 -3.02 18.89 0.43
N ALA A 96 -2.67 19.69 1.44
CA ALA A 96 -1.74 19.25 2.48
C ALA A 96 -2.29 18.04 3.26
N LEU A 97 -3.58 18.04 3.62
CA LEU A 97 -4.24 16.90 4.26
C LEU A 97 -4.31 15.68 3.34
N ILE A 98 -4.57 15.87 2.04
CA ILE A 98 -4.56 14.79 1.05
C ILE A 98 -3.17 14.15 0.95
N VAL A 99 -2.11 14.96 0.86
CA VAL A 99 -0.72 14.47 0.80
C VAL A 99 -0.36 13.73 2.09
N ALA A 100 -0.67 14.31 3.26
CA ALA A 100 -0.44 13.67 4.54
C ALA A 100 -1.16 12.32 4.66
N PHE A 101 -2.40 12.26 4.15
CA PHE A 101 -3.19 11.05 4.08
C PHE A 101 -2.51 9.97 3.22
N TYR A 102 -2.12 10.30 1.98
CA TYR A 102 -1.46 9.34 1.09
C TYR A 102 -0.12 8.86 1.64
N ILE A 103 0.68 9.74 2.25
CA ILE A 103 1.95 9.35 2.89
C ILE A 103 1.69 8.37 4.02
N GLY A 104 0.76 8.68 4.92
CA GLY A 104 0.45 7.82 6.05
C GLY A 104 -0.12 6.47 5.60
N PHE A 105 -1.02 6.46 4.61
CA PHE A 105 -1.52 5.24 3.98
C PHE A 105 -0.37 4.41 3.36
N ALA A 106 0.54 5.04 2.61
CA ALA A 106 1.65 4.35 1.97
C ALA A 106 2.61 3.73 3.01
N LEU A 107 2.94 4.46 4.06
CA LEU A 107 3.91 4.02 5.08
C LEU A 107 3.33 2.97 6.03
N LEU A 108 2.09 3.13 6.46
CA LEU A 108 1.50 2.30 7.52
C LEU A 108 0.73 1.10 6.97
N TRP A 109 0.28 1.15 5.72
CA TRP A 109 -0.51 0.09 5.12
C TRP A 109 0.18 -0.55 3.92
N HIS A 110 0.46 0.25 2.88
CA HIS A 110 0.94 -0.28 1.61
C HIS A 110 2.30 -0.97 1.74
N ARG A 111 3.30 -0.28 2.30
CA ARG A 111 4.66 -0.82 2.47
C ARG A 111 4.72 -2.11 3.31
N PRO A 112 4.10 -2.21 4.50
CA PRO A 112 4.14 -3.45 5.27
C PRO A 112 3.37 -4.59 4.60
N MET A 113 2.29 -4.30 3.85
CA MET A 113 1.55 -5.29 3.08
C MET A 113 2.37 -5.85 1.93
N VAL A 114 2.98 -4.98 1.11
CA VAL A 114 3.85 -5.39 0.01
C VAL A 114 5.08 -6.14 0.53
N ARG A 115 5.69 -5.65 1.62
CA ARG A 115 6.81 -6.35 2.28
C ARG A 115 6.42 -7.74 2.75
N ALA A 116 5.25 -7.87 3.36
CA ALA A 116 4.72 -9.15 3.81
C ALA A 116 4.48 -10.13 2.66
N MET A 117 3.92 -9.64 1.56
CA MET A 117 3.71 -10.41 0.33
C MET A 117 5.05 -10.93 -0.21
N ARG A 118 6.05 -10.05 -0.34
CA ARG A 118 7.37 -10.43 -0.86
C ARG A 118 8.10 -11.44 0.04
N LEU A 119 7.96 -11.30 1.36
CA LEU A 119 8.47 -12.30 2.30
C LEU A 119 7.76 -13.65 2.13
N GLU A 120 6.47 -13.65 1.87
CA GLU A 120 5.70 -14.87 1.62
C GLU A 120 6.07 -15.51 0.27
N LEU A 121 6.33 -14.71 -0.77
CA LEU A 121 6.88 -15.19 -2.04
C LEU A 121 8.23 -15.88 -1.84
N GLN A 122 9.14 -15.28 -1.06
CA GLN A 122 10.42 -15.91 -0.71
C GLN A 122 10.25 -17.24 0.03
N ARG A 123 9.31 -17.33 0.97
CA ARG A 123 9.00 -18.59 1.67
C ARG A 123 8.49 -19.68 0.73
N ARG A 124 7.83 -19.31 -0.36
CA ARG A 124 7.37 -20.21 -1.42
C ARG A 124 8.47 -20.53 -2.44
N GLY A 125 9.72 -20.11 -2.20
CA GLY A 125 10.86 -20.34 -3.10
C GLY A 125 10.94 -19.35 -4.27
N ILE A 126 10.07 -18.35 -4.35
CA ILE A 126 10.13 -17.32 -5.39
C ILE A 126 11.11 -16.23 -4.93
N GLN A 127 12.29 -16.20 -5.55
CA GLN A 127 13.33 -15.24 -5.21
C GLN A 127 12.97 -13.84 -5.71
N VAL A 128 12.40 -13.01 -4.84
CA VAL A 128 12.09 -11.60 -5.08
C VAL A 128 12.81 -10.72 -4.06
N CYS A 129 13.27 -9.53 -4.45
CA CYS A 129 13.84 -8.58 -3.50
C CYS A 129 12.73 -8.01 -2.60
N VAL A 130 12.82 -8.21 -1.28
CA VAL A 130 11.84 -7.69 -0.31
C VAL A 130 11.72 -6.17 -0.32
N ASN A 131 12.77 -5.45 -0.75
CA ASN A 131 12.81 -3.99 -0.74
C ASN A 131 12.22 -3.33 -1.99
N CYS A 132 12.69 -3.70 -3.19
CA CYS A 132 12.23 -3.09 -4.43
C CYS A 132 11.19 -3.93 -5.19
N GLY A 133 11.11 -5.24 -4.97
CA GLY A 133 10.20 -6.14 -5.69
C GLY A 133 10.79 -6.75 -6.96
N TYR A 134 12.07 -6.51 -7.25
CA TYR A 134 12.74 -7.07 -8.42
C TYR A 134 12.80 -8.60 -8.37
N ASP A 135 12.56 -9.26 -9.51
CA ASP A 135 12.65 -10.71 -9.68
C ASP A 135 14.13 -11.14 -9.76
N CYS A 136 14.58 -11.88 -8.76
CA CYS A 136 15.97 -12.30 -8.63
C CYS A 136 16.20 -13.76 -9.05
N ARG A 137 15.20 -14.46 -9.62
CA ARG A 137 15.32 -15.88 -9.99
C ARG A 137 16.46 -16.17 -10.99
N ALA A 138 16.77 -15.21 -11.86
CA ALA A 138 17.82 -15.35 -12.86
C ALA A 138 19.20 -14.82 -12.39
N GLN A 139 19.34 -14.40 -11.13
CA GLN A 139 20.56 -13.79 -10.64
C GLN A 139 21.49 -14.77 -9.94
N GLU A 140 22.74 -14.80 -10.41
CA GLU A 140 23.82 -15.55 -9.76
C GLU A 140 24.46 -14.78 -8.60
N HIS A 141 24.33 -13.45 -8.60
CA HIS A 141 24.93 -12.59 -7.58
C HIS A 141 24.03 -12.40 -6.36
N ARG A 142 24.66 -12.27 -5.17
CA ARG A 142 23.94 -12.07 -3.90
C ARG A 142 23.38 -10.66 -3.69
N ARG A 143 23.38 -9.78 -4.69
CA ARG A 143 22.93 -8.38 -4.55
C ARG A 143 21.89 -8.03 -5.61
N CYS A 144 20.82 -7.37 -5.17
CA CYS A 144 19.77 -6.86 -6.03
C CYS A 144 20.33 -5.74 -6.95
N PRO A 145 20.06 -5.77 -8.26
CA PRO A 145 20.62 -4.82 -9.22
C PRO A 145 19.95 -3.44 -9.11
N GLU A 146 18.67 -3.41 -8.69
CA GLU A 146 17.88 -2.18 -8.56
C GLU A 146 18.24 -1.39 -7.29
N CYS A 147 18.43 -2.07 -6.16
CA CYS A 147 18.58 -1.40 -4.86
C CYS A 147 19.87 -1.74 -4.11
N GLY A 148 20.75 -2.58 -4.66
CA GLY A 148 22.03 -2.96 -4.09
C GLY A 148 21.96 -3.83 -2.82
N ARG A 149 20.77 -4.13 -2.30
CA ARG A 149 20.63 -4.93 -1.07
C ARG A 149 21.00 -6.38 -1.30
N GLU A 150 21.55 -6.98 -0.26
CA GLU A 150 21.86 -8.40 -0.23
C GLU A 150 20.58 -9.24 -0.25
N LEU A 151 20.58 -10.26 -1.09
CA LEU A 151 19.52 -11.25 -1.20
C LEU A 151 19.77 -12.35 -0.15
N PRO A 152 18.72 -12.85 0.52
CA PRO A 152 18.90 -13.97 1.44
C PRO A 152 19.45 -15.17 0.67
N THR A 153 20.57 -15.72 1.14
CA THR A 153 21.07 -17.01 0.66
C THR A 153 20.02 -18.06 0.96
N ALA A 154 19.57 -18.80 -0.06
CA ALA A 154 18.73 -19.96 0.13
C ALA A 154 19.43 -20.88 1.15
N THR A 155 18.86 -20.99 2.34
CA THR A 155 19.26 -22.01 3.30
C THR A 155 18.92 -23.35 2.66
N ALA A 156 19.95 -24.05 2.20
CA ALA A 156 19.88 -25.39 1.62
C ALA A 156 19.32 -26.41 2.61
#